data_AF-A0A3N5ZUY0-F1
#
_entry.id   AF-A0A3N5ZUY0-F1
#
_cell.length_a   1.000
_cell.length_b   1.000
_cell.length_c   1.000
_cell.angle_alpha   90.00
_cell.angle_beta   90.00
_cell.angle_gamma   90.00
#
_symmetry.space_group_name_H-M   'P 1'
#
loop_
_entity.id
_entity.type
_entity.pdbx_description
1 polymer ?
#
loop_
_entity_poly.entity_id
_entity_poly.type
_entity_poly.pdbx_seq_one_letter_code
_entity_poly.pdbx_strand_id
1 'polypeptide(L)'
;MKPAAASGTMPRDGGTMHADADAIALICGAMRVHAQVRGYLDGRGIRFCPHALGIRGEDTYVLGLVLDERREPVANGPDWRWLMEWRWIRVADLQIPIAEKGDWMTSPRSQRPSADFLTEVYVEME
;
A
#
# COMPACT_ATOMS: atom_id res chain seq x y z
N MET A 1 34.84 -41.93 -8.04
CA MET A 1 33.39 -41.85 -8.35
C MET A 1 32.88 -40.46 -7.95
N LYS A 2 32.02 -39.90 -8.82
CA LYS A 2 31.22 -38.64 -8.82
C LYS A 2 30.71 -38.07 -7.46
N PRO A 3 30.15 -36.83 -7.42
CA PRO A 3 30.49 -35.61 -8.17
C PRO A 3 30.47 -34.31 -7.32
N ALA A 4 30.92 -33.21 -7.94
CA ALA A 4 30.76 -31.84 -7.47
C ALA A 4 29.29 -31.40 -7.45
N ALA A 5 28.87 -30.73 -6.38
CA ALA A 5 27.59 -30.03 -6.32
C ALA A 5 27.76 -28.60 -6.82
N ALA A 6 27.24 -28.35 -8.03
CA ALA A 6 26.99 -27.01 -8.52
C ALA A 6 25.83 -26.41 -7.71
N SER A 7 26.09 -25.34 -6.94
CA SER A 7 25.03 -24.48 -6.41
C SER A 7 24.49 -23.64 -7.57
N GLY A 8 23.44 -24.15 -8.22
CA GLY A 8 22.72 -23.44 -9.26
C GLY A 8 22.04 -22.18 -8.70
N THR A 9 22.35 -21.05 -9.29
CA THR A 9 21.55 -19.83 -9.20
C THR A 9 20.20 -20.11 -9.88
N MET A 10 19.11 -20.09 -9.12
CA MET A 10 17.76 -20.17 -9.68
C MET A 10 17.42 -18.86 -10.42
N PRO A 11 16.83 -18.91 -11.62
CA PRO A 11 16.34 -17.71 -12.30
C PRO A 11 15.14 -17.16 -11.52
N ARG A 12 15.22 -15.87 -11.14
CA ARG A 12 14.08 -15.06 -10.68
C ARG A 12 13.33 -14.58 -11.92
N ASP A 13 12.45 -15.41 -12.47
CA ASP A 13 11.50 -14.94 -13.49
C ASP A 13 10.10 -15.48 -13.19
N GLY A 14 9.12 -14.57 -13.09
CA GLY A 14 7.70 -14.89 -13.35
C GLY A 14 6.67 -14.66 -12.24
N GLY A 15 7.02 -14.15 -11.06
CA GLY A 15 6.12 -14.19 -9.89
C GLY A 15 5.23 -12.97 -9.61
N THR A 16 5.44 -11.81 -10.23
CA THR A 16 4.86 -10.55 -9.73
C THR A 16 3.50 -10.19 -10.33
N MET A 17 3.23 -10.55 -11.58
CA MET A 17 2.04 -10.04 -12.29
C MET A 17 0.70 -10.61 -11.76
N HIS A 18 0.71 -11.83 -11.20
CA HIS A 18 -0.50 -12.42 -10.61
C HIS A 18 -0.79 -11.89 -9.19
N ALA A 19 0.25 -11.61 -8.42
CA ALA A 19 0.10 -11.05 -7.08
C ALA A 19 -0.54 -9.64 -7.12
N ASP A 20 -0.22 -8.84 -8.14
CA ASP A 20 -0.78 -7.50 -8.34
C ASP A 20 -2.26 -7.55 -8.74
N ALA A 21 -2.67 -8.52 -9.56
CA ALA A 21 -4.07 -8.63 -9.96
C ALA A 21 -4.97 -9.06 -8.80
N ASP A 22 -4.53 -10.04 -8.00
CA ASP A 22 -5.26 -10.52 -6.82
C ASP A 22 -5.36 -9.43 -5.74
N ALA A 23 -4.27 -8.70 -5.54
CA ALA A 23 -4.19 -7.51 -4.70
C ALA A 23 -5.22 -6.45 -5.09
N ILE A 24 -5.23 -6.07 -6.37
CA ILE A 24 -6.13 -5.05 -6.91
C ILE A 24 -7.58 -5.54 -6.82
N ALA A 25 -7.85 -6.81 -7.11
CA ALA A 25 -9.19 -7.39 -7.01
C ALA A 25 -9.72 -7.36 -5.56
N LEU A 26 -8.87 -7.66 -4.57
CA LEU A 26 -9.20 -7.57 -3.15
C LEU A 26 -9.49 -6.13 -2.73
N ILE A 27 -8.65 -5.16 -3.14
CA ILE A 27 -8.85 -3.74 -2.85
C ILE A 27 -10.17 -3.25 -3.46
N CYS A 28 -10.38 -3.51 -4.75
CA CYS A 28 -11.62 -3.15 -5.45
C CYS A 28 -12.85 -3.81 -4.82
N GLY A 29 -12.73 -5.08 -4.39
CA GLY A 29 -13.80 -5.81 -3.72
C GLY A 29 -14.15 -5.19 -2.36
N ALA A 30 -13.14 -4.86 -1.55
CA ALA A 30 -13.31 -4.20 -0.27
C ALA A 30 -13.93 -2.79 -0.41
N MET A 31 -13.57 -2.05 -1.46
CA MET A 31 -14.23 -0.78 -1.81
C MET A 31 -15.72 -0.98 -2.07
N ARG A 32 -16.12 -1.98 -2.87
CA ARG A 32 -17.55 -2.18 -3.19
C ARG A 32 -18.42 -2.49 -1.97
N VAL A 33 -17.85 -3.13 -0.96
CA VAL A 33 -18.58 -3.55 0.25
C VAL A 33 -18.31 -2.67 1.46
N HIS A 34 -17.65 -1.52 1.25
CA HIS A 34 -17.28 -0.59 2.32
C HIS A 34 -16.48 -1.24 3.47
N ALA A 35 -15.57 -2.16 3.14
CA ALA A 35 -14.68 -2.79 4.11
C ALA A 35 -13.36 -2.01 4.26
N GLN A 36 -12.72 -2.17 5.42
CA GLN A 36 -11.38 -1.61 5.67
C GLN A 36 -10.32 -2.58 5.14
N VAL A 37 -9.40 -2.05 4.33
CA VAL A 37 -8.21 -2.77 3.90
C VAL A 37 -7.02 -2.31 4.74
N ARG A 38 -6.35 -3.28 5.36
CA ARG A 38 -5.07 -3.05 6.04
C ARG A 38 -3.94 -3.54 5.15
N GLY A 39 -2.69 -3.23 5.50
CA GLY A 39 -1.49 -3.57 4.76
C GLY A 39 -0.29 -3.74 5.67
N TYR A 40 0.74 -4.39 5.16
CA TYR A 40 2.10 -4.20 5.67
C TYR A 40 3.05 -3.77 4.54
N LEU A 41 3.92 -2.81 4.83
CA LEU A 41 5.03 -2.38 3.97
C LEU A 41 6.27 -2.29 4.83
N ASP A 42 7.29 -3.09 4.51
CA ASP A 42 8.54 -3.18 5.27
C ASP A 42 8.29 -3.40 6.79
N GLY A 43 7.31 -4.24 7.13
CA GLY A 43 6.92 -4.51 8.53
C GLY A 43 6.10 -3.42 9.21
N ARG A 44 5.75 -2.32 8.51
CA ARG A 44 4.89 -1.25 9.04
C ARG A 44 3.44 -1.44 8.65
N GLY A 45 2.53 -1.24 9.59
CA GLY A 45 1.09 -1.31 9.34
C GLY A 45 0.63 -0.15 8.45
N ILE A 46 -0.26 -0.47 7.51
CA ILE A 46 -0.88 0.51 6.61
C ILE A 46 -2.39 0.38 6.70
N ARG A 47 -3.10 1.51 6.67
CA ARG A 47 -4.55 1.56 6.42
C ARG A 47 -4.80 2.21 5.08
N PHE A 48 -5.59 1.59 4.21
CA PHE A 48 -5.76 2.13 2.87
C PHE A 48 -6.81 3.23 2.86
N CYS A 49 -6.62 4.18 1.94
CA CYS A 49 -7.60 5.14 1.50
C CYS A 49 -8.36 4.52 0.32
N PRO A 50 -9.48 3.82 0.56
CA PRO A 50 -10.09 2.94 -0.43
C PRO A 50 -10.48 3.69 -1.71
N HIS A 51 -10.84 4.96 -1.61
CA HIS A 51 -11.28 5.78 -2.74
C HIS A 51 -10.14 6.43 -3.54
N ALA A 52 -8.86 6.08 -3.32
CA ALA A 52 -7.73 6.74 -3.97
C ALA A 52 -6.71 5.74 -4.53
N LEU A 53 -6.83 5.48 -5.83
CA LEU A 53 -5.94 4.64 -6.62
C LEU A 53 -5.20 5.48 -7.66
N GLY A 54 -3.99 5.05 -8.02
CA GLY A 54 -3.14 5.72 -8.99
C GLY A 54 -2.44 4.72 -9.90
N ILE A 55 -2.09 5.15 -11.10
CA ILE A 55 -1.33 4.35 -12.07
C ILE A 55 -0.10 5.13 -12.50
N ARG A 56 1.05 4.44 -12.60
CA ARG A 56 2.26 4.96 -13.24
C ARG A 56 2.89 3.85 -14.09
N GLY A 57 2.83 3.98 -15.40
CA GLY A 57 3.23 2.89 -16.29
C GLY A 57 2.37 1.64 -16.04
N GLU A 58 3.00 0.50 -15.75
CA GLU A 58 2.30 -0.74 -15.41
C GLU A 58 2.00 -0.87 -13.90
N ASP A 59 2.48 0.07 -13.10
CA ASP A 59 2.38 0.00 -11.65
C ASP A 59 1.11 0.65 -11.12
N THR A 60 0.39 -0.09 -10.27
CA THR A 60 -0.73 0.45 -9.49
C THR A 60 -0.26 0.92 -8.13
N TYR A 61 -0.79 2.05 -7.69
CA TYR A 61 -0.53 2.67 -6.39
C TYR A 61 -1.86 2.85 -5.65
N VAL A 62 -1.82 2.67 -4.34
CA VAL A 62 -2.92 3.02 -3.44
C VAL A 62 -2.44 4.07 -2.47
N LEU A 63 -3.29 5.06 -2.18
CA LEU A 63 -3.00 5.99 -1.09
C LEU A 63 -3.24 5.26 0.24
N GLY A 64 -2.26 5.23 1.12
CA GLY A 64 -2.36 4.57 2.42
C GLY A 64 -1.77 5.41 3.54
N LEU A 65 -2.36 5.29 4.72
CA LEU A 65 -1.84 5.86 5.95
C LEU A 65 -0.85 4.86 6.54
N VAL A 66 0.43 5.17 6.43
CA VAL A 66 1.52 4.39 7.04
C VAL A 66 1.61 4.77 8.51
N LEU A 67 1.61 3.76 9.38
CA LEU A 67 1.87 3.92 10.81
C LEU A 67 3.38 3.82 11.01
N ASP A 68 4.05 4.96 11.14
CA ASP A 68 5.48 5.03 11.43
C ASP A 68 5.72 4.99 12.93
N GLU A 69 6.67 4.16 13.37
CA GLU A 69 7.22 4.23 14.73
C GLU A 69 8.28 5.34 14.80
N ARG A 70 7.87 6.62 14.73
CA ARG A 70 8.80 7.72 15.00
C ARG A 70 9.10 7.75 16.51
N ARG A 71 10.39 7.82 16.88
CA ARG A 71 10.81 7.94 18.29
C ARG A 71 10.83 9.38 18.79
N GLU A 72 10.87 10.36 17.88
CA GLU A 72 10.99 11.78 18.22
C GLU A 72 9.65 12.50 18.01
N PRO A 73 9.18 13.26 19.03
CA PRO A 73 8.00 14.12 18.90
C PRO A 73 8.24 15.19 17.83
N VAL A 74 7.27 15.41 16.94
CA VAL A 74 7.27 16.61 16.10
C VAL A 74 6.96 17.81 17.00
N ALA A 75 7.74 18.89 16.87
CA ALA A 75 7.78 20.03 17.80
C ALA A 75 6.43 20.73 18.10
N ASN A 76 5.36 20.40 17.37
CA ASN A 76 4.06 21.09 17.43
C ASN A 76 2.87 20.20 17.87
N GLY A 77 3.07 19.22 18.76
CA GLY A 77 1.95 18.73 19.59
C GLY A 77 2.03 17.28 20.08
N PRO A 78 1.32 16.94 21.18
CA PRO A 78 1.29 15.60 21.79
C PRO A 78 0.42 14.58 21.01
N ASP A 79 0.21 14.82 19.72
CA ASP A 79 -0.87 14.20 18.96
C ASP A 79 -0.38 12.99 18.17
N TRP A 80 -0.82 11.79 18.52
CA TRP A 80 -0.49 10.52 17.84
C TRP A 80 -0.54 10.59 16.30
N ARG A 81 -1.25 11.55 15.71
CA ARG A 81 -1.24 11.86 14.27
C ARG A 81 0.17 12.07 13.69
N TRP A 82 1.18 12.47 14.47
CA TRP A 82 2.57 12.55 14.00
C TRP A 82 3.25 11.20 13.74
N LEU A 83 2.67 10.10 14.24
CA LEU A 83 3.08 8.72 13.94
C LEU A 83 2.46 8.20 12.64
N MET A 84 1.74 9.04 11.90
CA MET A 84 0.98 8.61 10.73
C MET A 84 1.25 9.52 9.54
N GLU A 85 1.54 8.91 8.39
CA GLU A 85 1.86 9.65 7.15
C GLU A 85 1.12 9.04 5.96
N TRP A 86 0.44 9.89 5.19
CA TRP A 86 -0.20 9.49 3.95
C TRP A 86 0.84 9.36 2.83
N ARG A 87 0.90 8.18 2.21
CA ARG A 87 1.84 7.89 1.13
C ARG A 87 1.16 7.14 0.00
N TRP A 88 1.57 7.44 -1.23
CA TRP A 88 1.29 6.56 -2.37
C TRP A 88 2.18 5.33 -2.28
N ILE A 89 1.55 4.17 -2.20
CA ILE A 89 2.23 2.89 -1.97
C ILE A 89 1.99 2.03 -3.19
N ARG A 90 3.07 1.54 -3.80
CA ARG A 90 2.98 0.61 -4.92
C ARG A 90 2.36 -0.69 -4.44
N VAL A 91 1.35 -1.16 -5.16
CA VAL A 91 0.57 -2.34 -4.74
C VAL A 91 1.44 -3.61 -4.70
N ALA A 92 2.37 -3.74 -5.65
CA ALA A 92 3.33 -4.84 -5.71
C ALA A 92 4.26 -4.95 -4.48
N ASP A 93 4.47 -3.85 -3.77
CA ASP A 93 5.33 -3.80 -2.58
C ASP A 93 4.55 -4.14 -1.30
N LEU A 94 3.22 -4.27 -1.40
CA LEU A 94 2.37 -4.58 -0.26
C LEU A 94 2.43 -6.07 0.07
N GLN A 95 2.64 -6.35 1.35
CA GLN A 95 2.38 -7.67 1.92
C GLN A 95 0.88 -7.69 2.26
N ILE A 96 0.05 -8.15 1.33
CA ILE A 96 -1.39 -7.88 1.44
C ILE A 96 -2.08 -8.72 2.52
N PRO A 97 -2.91 -8.09 3.38
CA PRO A 97 -3.51 -8.70 4.54
C PRO A 97 -5.06 -8.54 4.58
N ILE A 98 -5.59 -9.17 5.62
CA ILE A 98 -6.99 -9.36 6.02
C ILE A 98 -7.86 -8.12 5.76
N ALA A 99 -8.93 -8.30 4.98
CA ALA A 99 -10.04 -7.35 4.94
C ALA A 99 -10.85 -7.47 6.25
N GLU A 100 -10.99 -6.36 6.97
CA GLU A 100 -11.75 -6.32 8.21
C GLU A 100 -12.99 -5.44 8.05
N LYS A 101 -14.07 -5.80 8.75
CA LYS A 101 -15.24 -4.93 8.86
C LYS A 101 -14.87 -3.71 9.70
N GLY A 102 -15.06 -2.51 9.16
CA GLY A 102 -14.80 -1.26 9.86
C GLY A 102 -14.94 -0.04 8.96
N ASP A 103 -14.87 1.15 9.55
CA ASP A 103 -15.02 2.40 8.82
C ASP A 103 -13.84 2.66 7.89
N TRP A 104 -14.15 3.29 6.75
CA TRP A 104 -13.17 3.80 5.82
C TRP A 104 -12.32 4.89 6.45
N MET A 105 -11.06 4.93 6.04
CA MET A 105 -10.16 6.00 6.37
C MET A 105 -9.94 6.85 5.12
N THR A 106 -10.52 8.04 5.09
CA THR A 106 -10.31 9.02 4.02
C THR A 106 -9.09 9.87 4.35
N SER A 107 -8.21 10.07 3.38
CA SER A 107 -7.15 11.07 3.49
C SER A 107 -7.72 12.49 3.38
N PRO A 108 -7.62 13.32 4.44
CA PRO A 108 -8.05 14.71 4.37
C PRO A 108 -7.27 15.46 3.29
N ARG A 109 -7.93 16.32 2.51
CA ARG A 109 -7.29 17.03 1.38
C ARG A 109 -5.99 17.75 1.78
N SER A 110 -5.93 18.32 2.99
CA SER A 110 -4.76 19.03 3.51
C SER A 110 -3.56 18.14 3.83
N GLN A 111 -3.76 16.82 3.90
CA GLN A 111 -2.72 15.84 4.23
C GLN A 111 -2.40 14.91 3.05
N ARG A 112 -3.03 15.11 1.89
CA ARG A 112 -2.79 14.27 0.71
C ARG A 112 -1.40 14.57 0.14
N PRO A 113 -0.54 13.55 -0.05
CA PRO A 113 0.72 13.73 -0.75
C PRO A 113 0.45 14.09 -2.21
N SER A 114 1.41 14.76 -2.85
CA SER A 114 1.33 15.05 -4.29
C SER A 114 1.13 13.76 -5.09
N ALA A 115 0.28 13.86 -6.11
CA ALA A 115 -0.01 12.81 -7.06
C ALA A 115 0.66 13.06 -8.43
N ASP A 116 1.51 14.09 -8.56
CA ASP A 116 2.05 14.56 -9.85
C ASP A 116 2.94 13.53 -10.56
N PHE A 117 3.45 12.54 -9.82
CA PHE A 117 4.27 11.46 -10.36
C PHE A 117 3.43 10.32 -10.97
N LEU A 118 2.12 10.31 -10.74
CA LEU A 118 1.18 9.35 -11.29
C LEU A 118 0.73 9.82 -12.68
N THR A 119 0.57 8.87 -13.59
CA THR A 119 0.01 9.09 -14.93
C THR A 119 -1.51 9.27 -14.87
N GLU A 120 -2.16 8.45 -14.04
CA GLU A 120 -3.60 8.49 -13.84
C GLU A 120 -3.92 8.42 -12.35
N VAL A 121 -4.93 9.14 -11.90
CA VAL A 121 -5.40 9.12 -10.52
C VAL A 121 -6.91 8.92 -10.52
N TYR A 122 -7.33 7.83 -9.90
CA TYR A 122 -8.72 7.48 -9.67
C TYR A 122 -9.06 7.85 -8.24
N VAL A 123 -9.69 9.01 -8.08
CA VAL A 123 -10.23 9.44 -6.79
C VAL A 123 -11.75 9.48 -6.92
N GLU A 124 -12.47 8.60 -6.21
CA GLU A 124 -13.91 8.84 -6.04
C GLU A 124 -14.06 10.10 -5.19
N MET A 125 -14.71 11.13 -5.75
CA MET A 125 -14.96 12.38 -5.05
C MET A 125 -15.99 12.15 -3.95
N GLU A 126 -15.60 12.43 -2.71
CA GLU A 126 -16.55 12.75 -1.63
C GLU A 126 -17.40 13.96 -2.01
#